data_AF-N2ACU4-F1
#
_entry.id   AF-N2ACU4-F1
#
_cell.length_a   1.000
_cell.length_b   1.000
_cell.length_c   1.000
_cell.angle_alpha   90.00
_cell.angle_beta   90.00
_cell.angle_gamma   90.00
#
_symmetry.space_group_name_H-M   'P 1'
#
loop_
_entity.id
_entity.type
_entity.pdbx_description
1 polymer ?
#
loop_
_entity_poly.entity_id
_entity_poly.type
_entity_poly.pdbx_seq_one_letter_code
_entity_poly.pdbx_strand_id
1 'polypeptide(L)'
;MPCTDRMDFILYGAASLGGIARHALERGGFHVAGYIDKRAFELSSYKGIPVWGADSVPEKYKNSRTFILISVKNVFEHEAVAQMLTEKGFQNIIYKPYSVLSGYGNKEECELAELYDSLFARKCPQNFKMPCIESEYRMHDFGFIREDNEMVTVFLPAEFLFVNLVQSDETSGVWGKPQCVLSMFAHIEFFRFLNNCRDASPDDYLEEYCVTQGEQRYQVRATDAWKQNVMENRMQVYEEMKASADLDAQFFIRNPAQAEWNGEKKCFNLLSGKHRCTFQVAMGKKYLPVKITKADYASFMHIAEVPETMELLRRSGAETVIPHPAFYRGMSIRDRGEWSFLMWFARYYAKKTYFKDGEISFSKIRIIDYSSDYGNFARFCVRLGCRVWRKSHGQLEGQLNRLFYEASICYEPDGGVTDGSSIVVLESAGQEEPEQMDGVQRLLESVNTWILRYVECGTAERFAAKHSLRVAAEINQKYWQGSILKSYLLERCCDGTDGE
;
A
#
# COMPACT_ATOMS: atom_id res chain seq x y z
N MET A 1 18.05 53.21 -22.55
CA MET A 1 17.05 52.25 -22.03
C MET A 1 17.75 51.40 -20.98
N PRO A 2 17.26 51.38 -19.72
CA PRO A 2 17.85 50.52 -18.70
C PRO A 2 17.57 49.06 -19.07
N CYS A 3 18.58 48.21 -18.97
CA CYS A 3 18.48 46.77 -19.12
C CYS A 3 17.47 46.25 -18.07
N THR A 4 16.26 45.88 -18.49
CA THR A 4 15.37 45.08 -17.64
C THR A 4 16.06 43.73 -17.46
N ASP A 5 16.60 43.48 -16.27
CA ASP A 5 17.26 42.24 -15.90
C ASP A 5 16.39 41.04 -16.33
N ARG A 6 16.83 40.31 -17.36
CA ARG A 6 16.04 39.26 -18.03
C ARG A 6 15.96 38.04 -17.13
N MET A 7 14.75 37.62 -16.77
CA MET A 7 14.51 36.36 -16.05
C MET A 7 14.59 35.17 -17.02
N ASP A 8 15.33 34.13 -16.65
CA ASP A 8 15.50 32.92 -17.43
C ASP A 8 14.62 31.79 -16.87
N PHE A 9 13.95 31.06 -17.76
CA PHE A 9 13.18 29.87 -17.43
C PHE A 9 13.84 28.61 -17.98
N ILE A 10 13.83 27.55 -17.18
CA ILE A 10 14.15 26.19 -17.58
C ILE A 10 12.91 25.32 -17.33
N LEU A 11 12.60 24.44 -18.27
CA LEU A 11 11.41 23.59 -18.20
C LEU A 11 11.79 22.15 -17.88
N TYR A 12 11.31 21.60 -16.77
CA TYR A 12 11.49 20.17 -16.49
C TYR A 12 10.43 19.36 -17.25
N GLY A 13 10.84 18.49 -18.18
CA GLY A 13 9.99 17.70 -19.07
C GLY A 13 10.01 18.17 -20.52
N ALA A 14 10.89 17.59 -21.34
CA ALA A 14 10.99 17.84 -22.78
C ALA A 14 9.93 17.05 -23.56
N ALA A 15 8.65 17.38 -23.34
CA ALA A 15 7.50 16.69 -23.92
C ALA A 15 6.40 17.68 -24.36
N SER A 16 5.19 17.17 -24.62
CA SER A 16 4.07 18.00 -25.08
C SER A 16 3.75 19.15 -24.13
N LEU A 17 3.74 18.89 -22.80
CA LEU A 17 3.40 19.89 -21.80
C LEU A 17 4.51 20.94 -21.64
N GLY A 18 5.78 20.56 -21.64
CA GLY A 18 6.90 21.51 -21.71
C GLY A 18 6.91 22.34 -23.00
N GLY A 19 6.43 21.78 -24.12
CA GLY A 19 6.21 22.54 -25.35
C GLY A 19 5.11 23.61 -25.21
N ILE A 20 4.03 23.29 -24.50
CA ILE A 20 2.93 24.23 -24.22
C ILE A 20 3.41 25.31 -23.24
N ALA A 21 4.11 24.93 -22.17
CA ALA A 21 4.67 25.83 -21.18
C ALA A 21 5.62 26.85 -21.81
N ARG A 22 6.54 26.38 -22.67
CA ARG A 22 7.44 27.25 -23.43
C ARG A 22 6.68 28.32 -24.21
N HIS A 23 5.69 27.89 -24.98
CA HIS A 23 4.91 28.80 -25.81
C HIS A 23 4.14 29.84 -25.00
N ALA A 24 3.66 29.46 -23.80
CA ALA A 24 3.00 30.38 -22.89
C ALA A 24 3.98 31.42 -22.31
N LEU A 25 5.17 30.98 -21.87
CA LEU A 25 6.22 31.83 -21.32
C LEU A 25 6.79 32.82 -22.35
N GLU A 26 7.15 32.33 -23.55
CA GLU A 26 7.72 33.16 -24.62
C GLU A 26 6.72 34.24 -25.09
N ARG A 27 5.42 33.90 -25.17
CA ARG A 27 4.36 34.89 -25.44
C ARG A 27 4.18 35.90 -24.31
N GLY A 28 4.46 35.50 -23.07
CA GLY A 28 4.48 36.39 -21.91
C GLY A 28 5.71 37.30 -21.86
N GLY A 29 6.64 37.19 -22.81
CA GLY A 29 7.87 37.98 -22.86
C GLY A 29 9.04 37.37 -22.08
N PHE A 30 8.89 36.16 -21.55
CA PHE A 30 9.95 35.46 -20.81
C PHE A 30 10.85 34.66 -21.75
N HIS A 31 12.10 34.46 -21.33
CA HIS A 31 13.05 33.65 -22.07
C HIS A 31 13.12 32.24 -21.51
N VAL A 32 13.00 31.24 -22.39
CA VAL A 32 13.21 29.83 -22.04
C VAL A 32 14.60 29.43 -22.51
N ALA A 33 15.49 29.19 -21.55
CA ALA A 33 16.90 28.88 -21.80
C ALA A 33 17.13 27.42 -22.18
N GLY A 34 16.27 26.50 -21.72
CA GLY A 34 16.50 25.07 -21.84
C GLY A 34 15.41 24.19 -21.27
N TYR A 35 15.59 22.89 -21.47
CA TYR A 35 14.81 21.84 -20.82
C TYR A 35 15.70 21.01 -19.90
N ILE A 36 15.11 20.44 -18.84
CA ILE A 36 15.68 19.32 -18.09
C ILE A 36 14.82 18.09 -18.37
N ASP A 37 15.42 16.96 -18.73
CA ASP A 37 14.70 15.70 -18.92
C ASP A 37 15.53 14.50 -18.47
N LYS A 38 14.88 13.46 -17.95
CA LYS A 38 15.56 12.19 -17.59
C LYS A 38 16.20 11.52 -18.80
N ARG A 39 15.66 11.78 -20.00
CA ARG A 39 16.17 11.26 -21.28
C ARG A 39 17.09 12.24 -22.00
N ALA A 40 17.69 13.20 -21.31
CA ALA A 40 18.58 14.18 -21.95
C ALA A 40 19.80 13.56 -22.65
N PHE A 41 20.22 12.35 -22.25
CA PHE A 41 21.26 11.61 -22.96
C PHE A 41 20.81 11.15 -24.35
N GLU A 42 19.50 10.97 -24.57
CA GLU A 42 18.88 10.66 -25.86
C GLU A 42 18.49 11.94 -26.61
N LEU A 43 18.00 12.93 -25.86
CA LEU A 43 17.47 14.19 -26.35
C LEU A 43 18.52 15.27 -26.12
N SER A 44 19.35 15.57 -27.12
CA SER A 44 20.30 16.70 -27.05
C SER A 44 19.61 18.06 -27.25
N SER A 45 18.47 18.08 -27.94
CA SER A 45 17.63 19.27 -28.12
C SER A 45 16.15 18.90 -28.29
N TYR A 46 15.26 19.81 -27.92
CA TYR A 46 13.82 19.69 -28.12
C TYR A 46 13.26 21.01 -28.63
N LYS A 47 12.66 20.98 -29.84
CA LYS A 47 12.19 22.17 -30.56
C LYS A 47 13.27 23.27 -30.70
N GLY A 48 14.51 22.87 -30.95
CA GLY A 48 15.63 23.80 -31.19
C GLY A 48 16.22 24.46 -29.94
N ILE A 49 15.85 24.00 -28.74
CA ILE A 49 16.41 24.45 -27.46
C ILE A 49 17.17 23.26 -26.81
N PRO A 50 18.30 23.50 -26.13
CA PRO A 50 19.05 22.44 -25.45
C PRO A 50 18.23 21.72 -24.38
N VAL A 51 18.51 20.44 -24.22
CA VAL A 51 17.94 19.58 -23.17
C VAL A 51 19.11 19.05 -22.35
N TRP A 52 19.00 19.13 -21.03
CA TRP A 52 20.04 18.73 -20.09
C TRP A 52 19.54 17.66 -19.11
N GLY A 53 20.46 16.83 -18.62
CA GLY A 53 20.25 16.14 -17.36
C GLY A 53 20.32 17.15 -16.23
N ALA A 54 19.71 16.85 -15.08
CA ALA A 54 19.69 17.79 -13.96
C ALA A 54 21.11 18.18 -13.48
N ASP A 55 22.07 17.24 -13.58
CA ASP A 55 23.48 17.47 -13.23
C ASP A 55 24.28 18.20 -14.31
N SER A 56 23.80 18.21 -15.56
CA SER A 56 24.50 18.80 -16.69
C SER A 56 24.00 20.20 -17.06
N VAL A 57 23.15 20.81 -16.22
CA VAL A 57 22.68 22.18 -16.42
C VAL A 57 23.86 23.15 -16.24
N PRO A 58 24.11 24.06 -17.20
CA PRO A 58 25.21 25.02 -17.09
C PRO A 58 25.15 25.87 -15.81
N GLU A 59 26.29 26.05 -15.14
CA GLU A 59 26.40 26.79 -13.87
C GLU A 59 25.84 28.21 -13.92
N LYS A 60 25.90 28.87 -15.09
CA LYS A 60 25.29 30.19 -15.29
C LYS A 60 23.77 30.23 -15.09
N TYR A 61 23.11 29.08 -15.01
CA TYR A 61 21.67 28.95 -14.74
C TYR A 61 21.37 28.44 -13.31
N LYS A 62 22.37 28.16 -12.49
CA LYS A 62 22.21 27.79 -11.08
C LYS A 62 22.30 29.03 -10.19
N ASN A 63 21.37 29.95 -10.36
CA ASN A 63 21.33 31.21 -9.62
C ASN A 63 19.90 31.65 -9.31
N SER A 64 19.78 32.69 -8.49
CA SER A 64 18.50 33.25 -8.04
C SER A 64 17.67 33.94 -9.12
N ARG A 65 18.18 34.09 -10.35
CA ARG A 65 17.49 34.69 -11.50
C ARG A 65 16.91 33.66 -12.47
N THR A 66 17.20 32.38 -12.26
CA THR A 66 16.67 31.28 -13.07
C THR A 66 15.51 30.61 -12.34
N PHE A 67 14.43 30.37 -13.07
CA PHE A 67 13.24 29.68 -12.60
C PHE A 67 13.10 28.33 -13.29
N ILE A 68 12.86 27.26 -12.54
CA ILE A 68 12.50 25.98 -13.11
C ILE A 68 10.98 25.81 -13.02
N LEU A 69 10.32 25.56 -14.14
CA LEU A 69 8.91 25.18 -14.17
C LEU A 69 8.80 23.67 -14.43
N ILE A 70 8.20 22.94 -13.50
CA ILE A 70 7.99 21.49 -13.65
C ILE A 70 6.80 21.22 -14.56
N SER A 71 7.07 20.75 -15.77
CA SER A 71 6.10 20.61 -16.85
C SER A 71 5.90 19.16 -17.29
N VAL A 72 5.84 18.24 -16.33
CA VAL A 72 5.50 16.82 -16.57
C VAL A 72 4.00 16.59 -16.39
N LYS A 73 3.45 15.59 -17.07
CA LYS A 73 2.00 15.31 -17.02
C LYS A 73 1.54 14.77 -15.66
N ASN A 74 2.39 13.98 -15.00
CA ASN A 74 2.05 13.38 -13.73
C ASN A 74 2.26 14.39 -12.61
N VAL A 75 1.20 15.09 -12.22
CA VAL A 75 1.25 16.12 -11.20
C VAL A 75 1.73 15.58 -9.83
N PHE A 76 1.55 14.28 -9.58
CA PHE A 76 2.00 13.63 -8.34
C PHE A 76 3.51 13.45 -8.25
N GLU A 77 4.26 13.62 -9.35
CA GLU A 77 5.73 13.58 -9.35
C GLU A 77 6.37 14.95 -9.09
N HIS A 78 5.58 16.03 -9.08
CA HIS A 78 6.10 17.39 -9.08
C HIS A 78 6.97 17.68 -7.86
N GLU A 79 6.51 17.30 -6.67
CA GLU A 79 7.23 17.56 -5.43
C GLU A 79 8.54 16.76 -5.33
N ALA A 80 8.54 15.49 -5.78
CA ALA A 80 9.76 14.68 -5.85
C ALA A 80 10.80 15.24 -6.81
N VAL A 81 10.34 15.75 -7.96
CA VAL A 81 11.21 16.45 -8.90
C VAL A 81 11.73 17.75 -8.28
N ALA A 82 10.87 18.52 -7.60
CA ALA A 82 11.25 19.77 -6.95
C ALA A 82 12.34 19.53 -5.89
N GLN A 83 12.14 18.56 -5.00
CA GLN A 83 13.12 18.20 -3.99
C GLN A 83 14.47 17.81 -4.62
N MET A 84 14.46 16.92 -5.62
CA MET A 84 15.68 16.51 -6.33
C MET A 84 16.42 17.69 -6.97
N LEU A 85 15.69 18.67 -7.51
CA LEU A 85 16.28 19.89 -8.07
C LEU A 85 16.84 20.80 -6.95
N THR A 86 16.15 20.93 -5.83
CA THR A 86 16.64 21.67 -4.66
C THR A 86 17.95 21.08 -4.13
N GLU A 87 18.03 19.76 -4.01
CA GLU A 87 19.25 19.03 -3.62
C GLU A 87 20.41 19.26 -4.61
N LYS A 88 20.10 19.55 -5.88
CA LYS A 88 21.08 19.92 -6.92
C LYS A 88 21.39 21.43 -6.98
N GLY A 89 20.88 22.20 -6.03
CA GLY A 89 21.20 23.63 -5.85
C GLY A 89 20.25 24.60 -6.55
N PHE A 90 19.13 24.14 -7.11
CA PHE A 90 18.13 25.03 -7.70
C PHE A 90 17.22 25.64 -6.62
N GLN A 91 16.98 26.95 -6.71
CA GLN A 91 16.24 27.69 -5.67
C GLN A 91 14.80 28.02 -6.07
N ASN A 92 14.58 28.54 -7.28
CA ASN A 92 13.26 28.98 -7.72
C ASN A 92 12.58 27.90 -8.55
N ILE A 93 11.86 26.99 -7.89
CA ILE A 93 11.19 25.87 -8.55
C ILE A 93 9.68 26.03 -8.46
N ILE A 94 9.04 26.17 -9.62
CA ILE A 94 7.61 26.34 -9.78
C ILE A 94 6.99 25.00 -10.13
N TYR A 95 6.08 24.55 -9.28
CA TYR A 95 5.41 23.26 -9.40
C TYR A 95 4.03 23.33 -8.75
N LYS A 96 3.31 22.22 -8.76
CA LYS A 96 1.98 22.12 -8.15
C LYS A 96 2.12 21.27 -6.89
N PRO A 97 2.09 21.88 -5.68
CA PRO A 97 2.27 21.13 -4.43
C PRO A 97 1.22 20.05 -4.24
N TYR A 98 1.64 18.88 -3.73
CA TYR A 98 0.74 17.76 -3.49
C TYR A 98 -0.32 18.07 -2.42
N SER A 99 0.06 18.83 -1.40
CA SER A 99 -0.80 19.33 -0.33
C SER A 99 -2.00 20.09 -0.88
N VAL A 100 -1.80 21.00 -1.85
CA VAL A 100 -2.87 21.77 -2.52
C VAL A 100 -3.81 20.85 -3.30
N LEU A 101 -3.27 19.89 -4.06
CA LEU A 101 -4.09 18.90 -4.78
C LEU A 101 -4.94 18.04 -3.85
N SER A 102 -4.42 17.81 -2.63
CA SER A 102 -5.11 17.05 -1.60
C SER A 102 -6.09 17.89 -0.77
N GLY A 103 -6.15 19.21 -0.97
CA GLY A 103 -7.03 20.12 -0.24
C GLY A 103 -6.49 20.60 1.11
N TYR A 104 -5.19 20.40 1.38
CA TYR A 104 -4.54 20.75 2.65
C TYR A 104 -3.39 21.76 2.49
N GLY A 105 -3.26 22.38 1.32
CA GLY A 105 -2.20 23.35 1.06
C GLY A 105 -2.30 24.57 1.97
N ASN A 106 -1.16 25.04 2.47
CA ASN A 106 -1.06 26.31 3.16
C ASN A 106 -1.17 27.49 2.16
N LYS A 107 -1.10 28.73 2.67
CA LYS A 107 -1.29 29.92 1.84
C LYS A 107 -0.20 30.03 0.78
N GLU A 108 1.05 29.82 1.14
CA GLU A 108 2.22 29.94 0.27
C GLU A 108 2.22 28.86 -0.83
N GLU A 109 1.81 27.64 -0.49
CA GLU A 109 1.63 26.54 -1.43
C GLU A 109 0.47 26.80 -2.41
N CYS A 110 -0.64 27.37 -1.91
CA CYS A 110 -1.75 27.81 -2.76
C CYS A 110 -1.29 28.92 -3.72
N GLU A 111 -0.54 29.92 -3.24
CA GLU A 111 0.05 30.97 -4.07
C GLU A 111 0.99 30.37 -5.14
N LEU A 112 1.77 29.33 -4.80
CA LEU A 112 2.63 28.66 -5.77
C LEU A 112 1.82 27.90 -6.83
N ALA A 113 0.76 27.20 -6.42
CA ALA A 113 -0.14 26.50 -7.34
C ALA A 113 -0.86 27.47 -8.29
N GLU A 114 -1.30 28.61 -7.79
CA GLU A 114 -1.91 29.68 -8.59
C GLU A 114 -0.92 30.29 -9.58
N LEU A 115 0.32 30.52 -9.16
CA LEU A 115 1.39 30.96 -10.04
C LEU A 115 1.63 29.93 -11.15
N TYR A 116 1.76 28.65 -10.79
CA TYR A 116 1.89 27.55 -11.74
C TYR A 116 0.75 27.56 -12.77
N ASP A 117 -0.51 27.58 -12.32
CA ASP A 117 -1.68 27.57 -13.21
C ASP A 117 -1.73 28.85 -14.08
N SER A 118 -1.34 30.00 -13.55
CA SER A 118 -1.30 31.29 -14.27
C SER A 118 -0.27 31.30 -15.41
N LEU A 119 0.88 30.66 -15.22
CA LEU A 119 1.91 30.52 -16.25
C LEU A 119 1.41 29.70 -17.44
N PHE A 120 0.62 28.65 -17.19
CA PHE A 120 -0.03 27.87 -18.25
C PHE A 120 -1.21 28.61 -18.89
N ALA A 121 -1.97 29.36 -18.10
CA ALA A 121 -3.17 30.08 -18.53
C ALA A 121 -2.90 31.38 -19.31
N ARG A 122 -1.62 31.72 -19.56
CA ARG A 122 -1.21 32.96 -20.24
C ARG A 122 -1.60 34.24 -19.49
N LYS A 123 -1.80 34.13 -18.17
CA LYS A 123 -2.06 35.27 -17.28
C LYS A 123 -0.81 35.59 -16.46
N CYS A 124 0.37 35.50 -17.10
CA CYS A 124 1.63 35.65 -16.38
C CYS A 124 1.74 37.09 -15.84
N PRO A 125 1.89 37.28 -14.53
CA PRO A 125 2.18 38.60 -13.99
C PRO A 125 3.55 39.06 -14.53
N GLN A 126 3.65 40.30 -15.02
CA GLN A 126 4.95 40.85 -15.44
C GLN A 126 5.93 40.96 -14.28
N ASN A 127 5.41 41.04 -13.06
CA ASN A 127 6.17 40.97 -11.81
C ASN A 127 5.46 39.98 -10.89
N PHE A 128 6.00 38.77 -10.74
CA PHE A 128 5.56 37.84 -9.70
C PHE A 128 6.69 37.65 -8.70
N LYS A 129 6.32 37.51 -7.43
CA LYS A 129 7.23 37.15 -6.36
C LYS A 129 7.12 35.65 -6.16
N MET A 130 8.26 34.96 -6.09
CA MET A 130 8.28 33.55 -5.75
C MET A 130 7.75 33.38 -4.31
N PRO A 131 6.71 32.58 -4.07
CA PRO A 131 6.27 32.25 -2.72
C PRO A 131 7.40 31.58 -1.95
N CYS A 132 7.64 32.01 -0.71
CA CYS A 132 8.61 31.37 0.16
C CYS A 132 7.90 30.20 0.86
N ILE A 133 8.10 28.99 0.38
CA ILE A 133 7.58 27.80 1.05
C ILE A 133 8.54 27.43 2.16
N GLU A 134 8.11 27.61 3.40
CA GLU A 134 8.82 27.05 4.56
C GLU A 134 8.79 25.53 4.46
N SER A 135 9.95 24.89 4.58
CA SER A 135 10.06 23.42 4.53
C SER A 135 9.57 22.74 5.82
N GLU A 136 8.83 23.45 6.67
CA GLU A 136 8.28 22.87 7.89
C GLU A 136 7.16 21.91 7.51
N TYR A 137 7.51 20.63 7.57
CA TYR A 137 6.56 19.56 7.38
C TYR A 137 5.43 19.66 8.41
N ARG A 138 4.20 19.69 7.91
CA ARG A 138 3.00 19.58 8.74
C ARG A 138 2.52 18.14 8.72
N MET A 139 2.36 17.57 9.91
CA MET A 139 1.71 16.27 10.04
C MET A 139 0.24 16.42 9.64
N HIS A 140 -0.16 15.64 8.63
CA HIS A 140 -1.54 15.58 8.20
C HIS A 140 -2.16 14.26 8.67
N ASP A 141 -3.37 14.34 9.19
CA ASP A 141 -4.19 13.16 9.42
C ASP A 141 -4.99 12.86 8.14
N PHE A 142 -4.53 11.88 7.37
CA PHE A 142 -5.23 11.43 6.16
C PHE A 142 -6.30 10.36 6.44
N GLY A 143 -6.43 9.91 7.69
CA GLY A 143 -7.42 8.93 8.11
C GLY A 143 -8.71 9.58 8.58
N PHE A 144 -8.66 10.78 9.15
CA PHE A 144 -9.84 11.46 9.67
C PHE A 144 -10.85 11.85 8.57
N ILE A 145 -12.15 11.59 8.82
CA ILE A 145 -13.23 11.99 7.91
C ILE A 145 -14.15 13.01 8.57
N ARG A 146 -14.71 12.68 9.74
CA ARG A 146 -15.63 13.56 10.49
C ARG A 146 -15.72 13.18 11.96
N GLU A 147 -16.14 14.13 12.77
CA GLU A 147 -16.41 13.97 14.19
C GLU A 147 -17.90 14.16 14.48
N ASP A 148 -18.44 13.38 15.42
CA ASP A 148 -19.80 13.44 15.91
C ASP A 148 -19.80 13.05 17.40
N ASN A 149 -19.89 14.06 18.28
CA ASN A 149 -19.80 13.92 19.73
C ASN A 149 -18.51 13.19 20.17
N GLU A 150 -18.61 12.06 20.88
CA GLU A 150 -17.46 11.24 21.34
C GLU A 150 -16.95 10.26 20.29
N MET A 151 -17.54 10.27 19.08
CA MET A 151 -17.21 9.34 18.02
C MET A 151 -16.57 10.06 16.83
N VAL A 152 -15.67 9.37 16.14
CA VAL A 152 -15.07 9.81 14.88
C VAL A 152 -15.31 8.78 13.81
N THR A 153 -15.55 9.22 12.58
CA THR A 153 -15.49 8.37 11.39
C THR A 153 -14.12 8.55 10.76
N VAL A 154 -13.40 7.45 10.54
CA VAL A 154 -12.03 7.45 10.05
C VAL A 154 -11.83 6.33 9.03
N PHE A 155 -10.81 6.47 8.18
CA PHE A 155 -10.30 5.41 7.33
C PHE A 155 -9.29 4.56 8.11
N LEU A 156 -9.68 3.32 8.43
CA LEU A 156 -8.78 2.34 9.03
C LEU A 156 -8.23 1.39 7.96
N PRO A 157 -6.96 0.96 8.04
CA PRO A 157 -6.45 -0.07 7.15
C PRO A 157 -7.15 -1.39 7.49
N ALA A 158 -7.61 -2.11 6.48
CA ALA A 158 -8.38 -3.33 6.66
C ALA A 158 -7.59 -4.42 7.43
N GLU A 159 -6.26 -4.42 7.32
CA GLU A 159 -5.37 -5.29 8.10
C GLU A 159 -5.39 -5.05 9.63
N PHE A 160 -6.04 -3.98 10.11
CA PHE A 160 -6.27 -3.74 11.55
C PHE A 160 -7.67 -4.16 12.00
N LEU A 161 -8.57 -4.56 11.09
CA LEU A 161 -9.96 -4.87 11.42
C LEU A 161 -10.16 -6.37 11.61
N PHE A 162 -10.72 -6.73 12.76
CA PHE A 162 -11.04 -8.10 13.15
C PHE A 162 -12.53 -8.23 13.41
N VAL A 163 -13.15 -9.31 12.96
CA VAL A 163 -14.54 -9.65 13.27
C VAL A 163 -14.62 -10.51 14.53
N ASN A 164 -15.73 -10.39 15.24
CA ASN A 164 -16.08 -11.12 16.48
C ASN A 164 -15.19 -10.77 17.69
N LEU A 165 -15.81 -10.63 18.86
CA LEU A 165 -15.11 -10.46 20.14
C LEU A 165 -14.85 -11.83 20.76
N VAL A 166 -13.74 -11.96 21.49
CA VAL A 166 -13.35 -13.19 22.24
C VAL A 166 -14.47 -13.67 23.18
N GLN A 167 -15.39 -12.79 23.57
CA GLN A 167 -16.46 -13.05 24.53
C GLN A 167 -17.75 -13.64 23.96
N SER A 168 -17.88 -13.92 22.66
CA SER A 168 -19.07 -14.64 22.19
C SER A 168 -18.91 -16.13 22.46
N ASP A 169 -19.67 -16.63 23.45
CA ASP A 169 -19.94 -18.01 23.84
C ASP A 169 -19.23 -19.14 23.06
N GLU A 170 -18.80 -20.18 23.78
CA GLU A 170 -18.27 -21.46 23.23
C GLU A 170 -19.19 -22.09 22.16
N THR A 171 -20.44 -21.66 22.07
CA THR A 171 -21.46 -22.06 21.07
C THR A 171 -21.28 -21.40 19.69
N SER A 172 -20.36 -20.46 19.51
CA SER A 172 -20.25 -19.64 18.29
C SER A 172 -19.52 -20.32 17.12
N GLY A 173 -18.97 -21.53 17.34
CA GLY A 173 -18.32 -22.34 16.30
C GLY A 173 -17.07 -21.70 15.69
N VAL A 174 -16.54 -22.31 14.64
CA VAL A 174 -15.29 -21.87 13.98
C VAL A 174 -15.34 -20.43 13.47
N TRP A 175 -16.51 -20.02 12.99
CA TRP A 175 -16.78 -18.69 12.42
C TRP A 175 -17.10 -17.61 13.47
N GLY A 176 -17.18 -18.00 14.75
CA GLY A 176 -17.39 -17.10 15.89
C GLY A 176 -16.10 -16.58 16.54
N LYS A 177 -14.95 -17.19 16.23
CA LYS A 177 -13.65 -16.75 16.76
C LYS A 177 -13.22 -15.40 16.16
N PRO A 178 -12.39 -14.61 16.87
CA PRO A 178 -11.81 -13.39 16.31
C PRO A 178 -10.99 -13.67 15.06
N GLN A 179 -11.30 -13.01 13.95
CA GLN A 179 -10.64 -13.22 12.66
C GLN A 179 -10.37 -11.87 11.98
N CYS A 180 -9.22 -11.71 11.35
CA CYS A 180 -8.98 -10.52 10.52
C CYS A 180 -10.00 -10.49 9.38
N VAL A 181 -10.52 -9.31 9.00
CA VAL A 181 -11.45 -9.20 7.87
C VAL A 181 -10.85 -9.75 6.57
N LEU A 182 -9.52 -9.69 6.40
CA LEU A 182 -8.81 -10.26 5.26
C LEU A 182 -8.79 -11.79 5.24
N SER A 183 -8.99 -12.42 6.40
CA SER A 183 -9.05 -13.88 6.56
C SER A 183 -10.45 -14.46 6.38
N MET A 184 -11.47 -13.63 6.14
CA MET A 184 -12.86 -14.07 5.88
C MET A 184 -13.02 -14.68 4.47
N PHE A 185 -12.27 -15.74 4.19
CA PHE A 185 -12.10 -16.30 2.85
C PHE A 185 -13.43 -16.64 2.18
N ALA A 186 -14.34 -17.33 2.88
CA ALA A 186 -15.64 -17.71 2.35
C ALA A 186 -16.44 -16.50 1.83
N HIS A 187 -16.51 -15.42 2.62
CA HIS A 187 -17.24 -14.22 2.24
C HIS A 187 -16.56 -13.43 1.13
N ILE A 188 -15.22 -13.35 1.17
CA ILE A 188 -14.45 -12.66 0.14
C ILE A 188 -14.58 -13.39 -1.19
N GLU A 189 -14.42 -14.72 -1.22
CA GLU A 189 -14.54 -15.52 -2.46
C GLU A 189 -15.95 -15.42 -3.04
N PHE A 190 -16.99 -15.45 -2.20
CA PHE A 190 -18.35 -15.23 -2.67
C PHE A 190 -18.54 -13.87 -3.35
N PHE A 191 -18.07 -12.78 -2.75
CA PHE A 191 -18.17 -11.46 -3.36
C PHE A 191 -17.28 -11.30 -4.61
N ARG A 192 -16.12 -11.98 -4.66
CA ARG A 192 -15.28 -12.04 -5.86
C ARG A 192 -15.98 -12.80 -6.99
N PHE A 193 -16.64 -13.91 -6.68
CA PHE A 193 -17.46 -14.68 -7.61
C PHE A 193 -18.59 -13.82 -8.19
N LEU A 194 -19.35 -13.13 -7.34
CA LEU A 194 -20.40 -12.21 -7.80
C LEU A 194 -19.85 -11.03 -8.63
N ASN A 195 -18.58 -10.67 -8.44
CA ASN A 195 -17.87 -9.66 -9.23
C ASN A 195 -17.15 -10.24 -10.47
N ASN A 196 -17.52 -11.46 -10.90
CA ASN A 196 -16.99 -12.15 -12.07
C ASN A 196 -15.46 -12.42 -12.03
N CYS A 197 -14.87 -12.58 -10.84
CA CYS A 197 -13.50 -13.09 -10.73
C CYS A 197 -13.46 -14.56 -11.14
N ARG A 198 -12.68 -14.89 -12.19
CA ARG A 198 -12.64 -16.23 -12.81
C ARG A 198 -12.11 -17.34 -11.88
N ASP A 199 -11.34 -16.97 -10.88
CA ASP A 199 -10.70 -17.86 -9.91
C ASP A 199 -11.47 -17.96 -8.58
N ALA A 200 -12.68 -17.40 -8.50
CA ALA A 200 -13.50 -17.41 -7.29
C ALA A 200 -14.71 -18.36 -7.43
N SER A 201 -15.10 -18.97 -6.32
CA SER A 201 -16.25 -19.89 -6.22
C SER A 201 -17.14 -19.52 -5.03
N PRO A 202 -18.47 -19.72 -5.12
CA PRO A 202 -19.36 -19.55 -3.98
C PRO A 202 -19.33 -20.74 -2.99
N ASP A 203 -18.69 -21.86 -3.33
CA ASP A 203 -18.83 -23.12 -2.60
C ASP A 203 -18.39 -23.01 -1.13
N ASP A 204 -17.23 -22.38 -0.87
CA ASP A 204 -16.74 -22.14 0.50
C ASP A 204 -17.75 -21.33 1.34
N TYR A 205 -18.49 -20.41 0.71
CA TYR A 205 -19.52 -19.63 1.39
C TYR A 205 -20.77 -20.45 1.67
N LEU A 206 -21.20 -21.23 0.69
CA LEU A 206 -22.42 -22.00 0.81
C LEU A 206 -22.24 -23.18 1.76
N GLU A 207 -21.26 -24.04 1.50
CA GLU A 207 -21.08 -25.30 2.23
C GLU A 207 -20.39 -25.06 3.59
N GLU A 208 -19.23 -24.38 3.60
CA GLU A 208 -18.43 -24.28 4.83
C GLU A 208 -18.97 -23.22 5.80
N TYR A 209 -19.60 -22.16 5.29
CA TYR A 209 -20.17 -21.12 6.14
C TYR A 209 -21.67 -21.28 6.35
N CYS A 210 -22.48 -21.24 5.28
CA CYS A 210 -23.93 -21.21 5.42
C CYS A 210 -24.51 -22.54 5.92
N VAL A 211 -24.21 -23.66 5.27
CA VAL A 211 -24.72 -24.99 5.66
C VAL A 211 -24.23 -25.35 7.06
N THR A 212 -22.93 -25.27 7.30
CA THR A 212 -22.35 -25.55 8.63
C THR A 212 -23.02 -24.72 9.74
N GLN A 213 -23.21 -23.41 9.55
CA GLN A 213 -23.92 -22.59 10.55
C GLN A 213 -25.42 -22.93 10.63
N GLY A 214 -26.09 -23.17 9.50
CA GLY A 214 -27.51 -23.55 9.44
C GLY A 214 -27.79 -24.82 10.24
N GLU A 215 -26.98 -25.86 10.03
CA GLU A 215 -27.14 -27.16 10.65
C GLU A 215 -26.67 -27.17 12.10
N GLN A 216 -25.48 -26.64 12.39
CA GLN A 216 -24.90 -26.71 13.74
C GLN A 216 -25.55 -25.72 14.72
N ARG A 217 -25.90 -24.51 14.26
CA ARG A 217 -26.39 -23.44 15.15
C ARG A 217 -27.90 -23.31 15.14
N TYR A 218 -28.52 -23.43 13.97
CA TYR A 218 -29.96 -23.19 13.81
C TYR A 218 -30.78 -24.46 13.64
N GLN A 219 -30.12 -25.63 13.60
CA GLN A 219 -30.77 -26.93 13.39
C GLN A 219 -31.67 -26.95 12.14
N VAL A 220 -31.29 -26.17 11.12
CA VAL A 220 -32.00 -26.09 9.84
C VAL A 220 -31.40 -27.11 8.90
N ARG A 221 -32.24 -27.97 8.32
CA ARG A 221 -31.81 -28.91 7.28
C ARG A 221 -31.47 -28.14 6.00
N ALA A 222 -30.23 -28.27 5.53
CA ALA A 222 -29.78 -27.61 4.31
C ALA A 222 -30.29 -28.31 3.04
N THR A 223 -31.55 -28.06 2.67
CA THR A 223 -32.12 -28.52 1.39
C THR A 223 -31.65 -27.64 0.22
N ASP A 224 -31.72 -28.15 -1.01
CA ASP A 224 -31.36 -27.39 -2.20
C ASP A 224 -32.17 -26.09 -2.34
N ALA A 225 -33.46 -26.14 -2.01
CA ALA A 225 -34.32 -24.96 -2.01
C ALA A 225 -33.88 -23.91 -0.97
N TRP A 226 -33.42 -24.34 0.20
CA TRP A 226 -32.87 -23.44 1.21
C TRP A 226 -31.54 -22.84 0.75
N LYS A 227 -30.63 -23.66 0.19
CA LYS A 227 -29.35 -23.20 -0.37
C LYS A 227 -29.57 -22.14 -1.45
N GLN A 228 -30.50 -22.39 -2.38
CA GLN A 228 -30.86 -21.43 -3.43
C GLN A 228 -31.39 -20.12 -2.86
N ASN A 229 -32.28 -20.19 -1.87
CA ASN A 229 -32.83 -19.01 -1.22
C ASN A 229 -31.76 -18.18 -0.48
N VAL A 230 -30.81 -18.84 0.19
CA VAL A 230 -29.67 -18.17 0.84
C VAL A 230 -28.82 -17.44 -0.21
N MET A 231 -28.54 -18.08 -1.33
CA MET A 231 -27.75 -17.51 -2.43
C MET A 231 -28.44 -16.28 -3.04
N GLU A 232 -29.73 -16.37 -3.35
CA GLU A 232 -30.52 -15.25 -3.90
C GLU A 232 -30.55 -14.06 -2.94
N ASN A 233 -30.83 -14.28 -1.66
CA ASN A 233 -30.82 -13.22 -0.65
C ASN A 233 -29.45 -12.54 -0.53
N ARG A 234 -28.36 -13.32 -0.63
CA ARG A 234 -27.01 -12.77 -0.51
C ARG A 234 -26.54 -12.07 -1.77
N MET A 235 -27.01 -12.51 -2.94
CA MET A 235 -26.84 -11.83 -4.21
C MET A 235 -27.52 -10.45 -4.17
N GLN A 236 -28.77 -10.37 -3.70
CA GLN A 236 -29.47 -9.09 -3.56
C GLN A 236 -28.70 -8.11 -2.64
N VAL A 237 -28.20 -8.60 -1.50
CA VAL A 237 -27.39 -7.76 -0.58
C VAL A 237 -26.11 -7.27 -1.26
N TYR A 238 -25.45 -8.11 -2.06
CA TYR A 238 -24.30 -7.69 -2.85
C TYR A 238 -24.66 -6.63 -3.89
N GLU A 239 -25.75 -6.83 -4.65
CA GLU A 239 -26.22 -5.90 -5.67
C GLU A 239 -26.51 -4.52 -5.10
N GLU A 240 -27.18 -4.45 -3.94
CA GLU A 240 -27.45 -3.18 -3.24
C GLU A 240 -26.15 -2.49 -2.78
N MET A 241 -25.20 -3.24 -2.23
CA MET A 241 -23.89 -2.68 -1.85
C MET A 241 -23.08 -2.21 -3.07
N LYS A 242 -23.17 -2.94 -4.18
CA LYS A 242 -22.49 -2.63 -5.44
C LYS A 242 -23.09 -1.39 -6.10
N ALA A 243 -24.41 -1.33 -6.21
CA ALA A 243 -25.13 -0.15 -6.68
C ALA A 243 -24.81 1.08 -5.81
N SER A 244 -24.79 0.91 -4.49
CA SER A 244 -24.40 1.97 -3.56
C SER A 244 -22.96 2.44 -3.79
N ALA A 245 -22.01 1.52 -3.99
CA ALA A 245 -20.62 1.87 -4.27
C ALA A 245 -20.44 2.62 -5.60
N ASP A 246 -21.23 2.27 -6.61
CA ASP A 246 -21.11 2.82 -7.97
C ASP A 246 -21.84 4.16 -8.14
N LEU A 247 -23.00 4.32 -7.50
CA LEU A 247 -23.85 5.50 -7.63
C LEU A 247 -23.62 6.56 -6.52
N ASP A 248 -23.13 6.13 -5.36
CA ASP A 248 -22.92 7.00 -4.20
C ASP A 248 -21.61 6.67 -3.49
N ALA A 249 -20.53 7.31 -3.95
CA ALA A 249 -19.19 7.11 -3.40
C ALA A 249 -19.07 7.41 -1.89
N GLN A 250 -20.06 8.09 -1.29
CA GLN A 250 -20.09 8.43 0.14
C GLN A 250 -20.96 7.49 0.97
N PHE A 251 -21.64 6.50 0.38
CA PHE A 251 -22.56 5.60 1.08
C PHE A 251 -21.92 4.95 2.31
N PHE A 252 -20.74 4.36 2.15
CA PHE A 252 -20.01 3.67 3.23
C PHE A 252 -19.42 4.64 4.26
N ILE A 253 -19.22 5.92 3.92
CA ILE A 253 -18.80 6.96 4.86
C ILE A 253 -19.99 7.43 5.71
N ARG A 254 -21.19 7.51 5.11
CA ARG A 254 -22.42 7.84 5.84
C ARG A 254 -22.90 6.69 6.72
N ASN A 255 -22.66 5.45 6.28
CA ASN A 255 -23.04 4.21 6.97
C ASN A 255 -21.81 3.35 7.34
N PRO A 256 -20.85 3.88 8.12
CA PRO A 256 -19.61 3.19 8.42
C PRO A 256 -19.86 1.93 9.26
N ALA A 257 -18.92 0.99 9.23
CA ALA A 257 -18.88 -0.06 10.26
C ALA A 257 -18.54 0.56 11.62
N GLN A 258 -18.87 -0.12 12.72
CA GLN A 258 -18.45 0.33 14.05
C GLN A 258 -17.40 -0.62 14.60
N ALA A 259 -16.40 -0.08 15.28
CA ALA A 259 -15.34 -0.86 15.90
C ALA A 259 -14.90 -0.27 17.23
N GLU A 260 -14.22 -1.09 18.03
CA GLU A 260 -13.56 -0.71 19.28
C GLU A 260 -12.08 -1.10 19.25
N TRP A 261 -11.24 -0.33 19.95
CA TRP A 261 -9.81 -0.65 20.06
C TRP A 261 -9.57 -1.82 21.02
N ASN A 262 -8.83 -2.82 20.54
CA ASN A 262 -8.31 -3.90 21.36
C ASN A 262 -6.93 -3.51 21.88
N GLY A 263 -6.88 -3.03 23.13
CA GLY A 263 -5.64 -2.59 23.77
C GLY A 263 -4.58 -3.70 23.93
N GLU A 264 -4.99 -4.97 24.00
CA GLU A 264 -4.08 -6.12 24.13
C GLU A 264 -3.49 -6.50 22.76
N LYS A 265 -4.35 -6.65 21.74
CA LYS A 265 -3.95 -7.09 20.40
C LYS A 265 -3.52 -5.96 19.46
N LYS A 266 -3.66 -4.70 19.89
CA LYS A 266 -3.32 -3.49 19.11
C LYS A 266 -4.00 -3.47 17.75
N CYS A 267 -5.28 -3.85 17.72
CA CYS A 267 -6.13 -3.93 16.54
C CYS A 267 -7.54 -3.43 16.86
N PHE A 268 -8.44 -3.43 15.89
CA PHE A 268 -9.83 -3.03 16.07
C PHE A 268 -10.77 -4.22 15.91
N ASN A 269 -11.68 -4.39 16.86
CA ASN A 269 -12.74 -5.39 16.77
C ASN A 269 -14.01 -4.74 16.21
N LEU A 270 -14.56 -5.30 15.12
CA LEU A 270 -15.80 -4.86 14.52
C LEU A 270 -16.99 -5.26 15.40
N LEU A 271 -17.73 -4.25 15.85
CA LEU A 271 -19.01 -4.40 16.55
C LEU A 271 -20.17 -4.62 15.58
N SER A 272 -20.07 -4.04 14.38
CA SER A 272 -21.06 -4.20 13.32
C SER A 272 -20.45 -4.01 11.94
N GLY A 273 -21.19 -4.39 10.89
CA GLY A 273 -20.80 -4.09 9.51
C GLY A 273 -19.77 -5.03 8.89
N LYS A 274 -19.55 -6.23 9.45
CA LYS A 274 -18.60 -7.23 8.91
C LYS A 274 -18.78 -7.50 7.42
N HIS A 275 -20.03 -7.63 6.94
CA HIS A 275 -20.32 -7.85 5.52
C HIS A 275 -19.97 -6.63 4.66
N ARG A 276 -20.19 -5.40 5.16
CA ARG A 276 -19.79 -4.16 4.46
C ARG A 276 -18.27 -4.03 4.37
N CYS A 277 -17.55 -4.38 5.43
CA CYS A 277 -16.09 -4.38 5.40
C CYS A 277 -15.55 -5.45 4.44
N THR A 278 -16.11 -6.66 4.49
CA THR A 278 -15.68 -7.78 3.63
C THR A 278 -15.99 -7.51 2.16
N PHE A 279 -17.14 -6.93 1.85
CA PHE A 279 -17.49 -6.46 0.51
C PHE A 279 -16.47 -5.45 -0.01
N GLN A 280 -16.14 -4.42 0.77
CA GLN A 280 -15.16 -3.41 0.36
C GLN A 280 -13.76 -4.02 0.15
N VAL A 281 -13.33 -4.95 0.99
CA VAL A 281 -12.08 -5.71 0.81
C VAL A 281 -12.12 -6.53 -0.48
N ALA A 282 -13.22 -7.23 -0.76
CA ALA A 282 -13.39 -7.97 -2.02
C ALA A 282 -13.36 -7.05 -3.25
N MET A 283 -13.82 -5.80 -3.12
CA MET A 283 -13.70 -4.74 -4.13
C MET A 283 -12.30 -4.07 -4.16
N GLY A 284 -11.32 -4.62 -3.45
CA GLY A 284 -9.93 -4.16 -3.43
C GLY A 284 -9.66 -2.93 -2.56
N LYS A 285 -10.59 -2.52 -1.69
CA LYS A 285 -10.39 -1.37 -0.79
C LYS A 285 -9.45 -1.74 0.35
N LYS A 286 -8.33 -1.01 0.43
CA LYS A 286 -7.33 -1.13 1.51
C LYS A 286 -7.74 -0.41 2.80
N TYR A 287 -8.34 0.76 2.67
CA TYR A 287 -8.78 1.58 3.80
C TYR A 287 -10.30 1.64 3.85
N LEU A 288 -10.88 1.30 4.99
CA LEU A 288 -12.32 1.19 5.18
C LEU A 288 -12.83 2.29 6.12
N PRO A 289 -13.97 2.93 5.80
CA PRO A 289 -14.60 3.88 6.71
C PRO A 289 -15.20 3.16 7.93
N VAL A 290 -14.76 3.55 9.12
CA VAL A 290 -15.18 2.97 10.39
C VAL A 290 -15.45 4.08 11.40
N LYS A 291 -16.50 3.91 12.20
CA LYS A 291 -16.86 4.78 13.33
C LYS A 291 -16.31 4.17 14.62
N ILE A 292 -15.45 4.91 15.30
CA ILE A 292 -14.77 4.51 16.56
C ILE A 292 -14.83 5.67 17.56
N THR A 293 -14.45 5.42 18.82
CA THR A 293 -14.38 6.50 19.82
C THR A 293 -13.16 7.40 19.56
N LYS A 294 -13.21 8.65 20.04
CA LYS A 294 -12.03 9.55 20.01
C LYS A 294 -10.81 8.96 20.72
N ALA A 295 -11.03 8.30 21.86
CA ALA A 295 -9.97 7.69 22.65
C ALA A 295 -9.30 6.51 21.91
N ASP A 296 -10.10 5.67 21.24
CA ASP A 296 -9.60 4.59 20.40
C ASP A 296 -8.77 5.14 19.23
N TYR A 297 -9.26 6.22 18.61
CA TYR A 297 -8.53 6.84 17.52
C TYR A 297 -7.21 7.46 17.96
N ALA A 298 -7.18 8.13 19.12
CA ALA A 298 -5.95 8.66 19.69
C ALA A 298 -4.94 7.55 20.00
N SER A 299 -5.42 6.40 20.49
CA SER A 299 -4.58 5.21 20.74
C SER A 299 -3.98 4.65 19.45
N PHE A 300 -4.76 4.58 18.37
CA PHE A 300 -4.27 4.13 17.07
C PHE A 300 -3.31 5.13 16.40
N MET A 301 -3.58 6.43 16.54
CA MET A 301 -2.76 7.51 15.96
C MET A 301 -1.37 7.61 16.57
N HIS A 302 -1.19 7.14 17.80
CA HIS A 302 0.07 7.09 18.54
C HIS A 302 1.04 8.24 18.21
N ILE A 303 0.50 9.47 18.27
CA ILE A 303 1.08 10.64 17.58
C ILE A 303 2.51 10.97 18.03
N ALA A 304 2.89 10.58 19.24
CA ALA A 304 4.23 10.79 19.80
C ALA A 304 5.34 10.16 18.95
N GLU A 305 5.07 9.04 18.26
CA GLU A 305 6.06 8.31 17.45
C GLU A 305 6.18 8.86 16.01
N VAL A 306 5.24 9.70 15.58
CA VAL A 306 5.15 10.16 14.18
C VAL A 306 6.34 11.06 13.78
N PRO A 307 6.77 12.07 14.58
CA PRO A 307 7.90 12.94 14.23
C PRO A 307 9.21 12.20 13.97
N GLU A 308 9.59 11.27 14.85
CA GLU A 308 10.83 10.48 14.69
C GLU A 308 10.74 9.54 13.47
N THR A 309 9.58 8.90 13.28
CA THR A 309 9.34 8.03 12.10
C THR A 309 9.54 8.80 10.80
N MET A 310 8.98 10.01 10.71
CA MET A 310 9.10 10.85 9.52
C MET A 310 10.54 11.27 9.24
N GLU A 311 11.29 11.63 10.29
CA GLU A 311 12.69 12.00 10.14
C GLU A 311 13.54 10.83 9.65
N LEU A 312 13.34 9.63 10.19
CA LEU A 312 14.04 8.42 9.74
C LEU A 312 13.67 8.04 8.30
N LEU A 313 12.42 8.22 7.88
CA LEU A 313 12.00 7.99 6.49
C LEU A 313 12.68 8.95 5.52
N ARG A 314 12.76 10.25 5.87
CA ARG A 314 13.46 11.23 5.03
C ARG A 314 14.94 10.91 4.91
N ARG A 315 15.60 10.57 6.02
CA ARG A 315 17.04 10.24 6.03
C ARG A 315 17.36 8.97 5.27
N SER A 316 16.54 7.95 5.41
CA SER A 316 16.77 6.65 4.75
C SER A 316 16.38 6.64 3.28
N GLY A 317 15.50 7.55 2.85
CA GLY A 317 14.89 7.50 1.52
C GLY A 317 14.03 6.25 1.29
N ALA A 318 13.66 5.56 2.38
CA ALA A 318 12.94 4.30 2.31
C ALA A 318 11.56 4.48 1.64
N GLU A 319 11.27 3.62 0.68
CA GLU A 319 9.98 3.54 0.01
C GLU A 319 9.23 2.31 0.53
N THR A 320 8.39 2.50 1.56
CA THR A 320 7.63 1.42 2.18
C THR A 320 6.19 1.82 2.48
N VAL A 321 5.32 0.82 2.61
CA VAL A 321 3.94 1.00 3.04
C VAL A 321 3.91 1.14 4.55
N ILE A 322 3.27 2.22 5.02
CA ILE A 322 3.03 2.45 6.44
C ILE A 322 1.52 2.56 6.63
N PRO A 323 0.85 1.55 7.22
CA PRO A 323 -0.60 1.54 7.39
C PRO A 323 -1.03 2.42 8.58
N HIS A 324 -0.66 3.69 8.56
CA HIS A 324 -0.93 4.67 9.62
C HIS A 324 -1.47 5.99 9.01
N PRO A 325 -2.47 6.67 9.61
CA PRO A 325 -3.13 7.84 9.02
C PRO A 325 -2.19 8.97 8.63
N ALA A 326 -1.09 9.18 9.36
CA ALA A 326 -0.07 10.17 9.01
C ALA A 326 0.71 9.86 7.71
N PHE A 327 0.59 8.63 7.20
CA PHE A 327 1.38 8.07 6.10
C PHE A 327 0.51 7.40 5.02
N TYR A 328 -0.79 7.70 4.93
CA TYR A 328 -1.58 7.17 3.80
C TYR A 328 -1.27 7.87 2.48
N ARG A 329 -0.69 9.07 2.54
CA ARG A 329 -0.30 9.87 1.38
C ARG A 329 1.11 10.43 1.57
N GLY A 330 1.79 10.71 0.47
CA GLY A 330 3.13 11.29 0.45
C GLY A 330 4.10 10.55 -0.47
N MET A 331 5.26 11.16 -0.67
CA MET A 331 6.24 10.76 -1.69
C MET A 331 6.87 9.38 -1.46
N SER A 332 6.96 8.92 -0.20
CA SER A 332 7.64 7.67 0.17
C SER A 332 6.72 6.44 0.21
N ILE A 333 5.40 6.60 0.01
CA ILE A 333 4.44 5.49 0.13
C ILE A 333 4.11 4.94 -1.24
N ARG A 334 4.62 3.76 -1.56
CA ARG A 334 4.22 3.02 -2.76
C ARG A 334 3.71 1.64 -2.37
N ASP A 335 2.43 1.40 -2.64
CA ASP A 335 1.80 0.12 -2.31
C ASP A 335 2.39 -1.04 -3.08
N ARG A 336 2.92 -0.87 -4.30
CA ARG A 336 3.72 -1.88 -5.05
C ARG A 336 3.17 -3.32 -5.02
N GLY A 337 1.87 -3.53 -4.87
CA GLY A 337 1.28 -4.88 -4.75
C GLY A 337 1.28 -5.46 -3.34
N GLU A 338 1.83 -4.77 -2.35
CA GLU A 338 1.85 -5.13 -0.93
C GLU A 338 0.46 -5.46 -0.43
N TRP A 339 -0.51 -4.58 -0.69
CA TRP A 339 -1.89 -4.82 -0.27
C TRP A 339 -2.45 -6.12 -0.86
N SER A 340 -2.25 -6.37 -2.15
CA SER A 340 -2.69 -7.61 -2.80
C SER A 340 -1.99 -8.83 -2.21
N PHE A 341 -0.73 -8.71 -1.83
CA PHE A 341 0.03 -9.78 -1.18
C PHE A 341 -0.52 -10.09 0.23
N LEU A 342 -0.73 -9.08 1.08
CA LEU A 342 -1.30 -9.26 2.42
C LEU A 342 -2.70 -9.90 2.36
N MET A 343 -3.54 -9.43 1.43
CA MET A 343 -4.86 -9.96 1.19
C MET A 343 -4.80 -11.43 0.74
N TRP A 344 -3.93 -11.77 -0.21
CA TRP A 344 -3.74 -13.17 -0.62
C TRP A 344 -3.27 -14.03 0.54
N PHE A 345 -2.26 -13.59 1.29
CA PHE A 345 -1.66 -14.36 2.38
C PHE A 345 -2.70 -14.72 3.44
N ALA A 346 -3.42 -13.72 3.97
CA ALA A 346 -4.42 -13.96 4.99
C ALA A 346 -5.54 -14.87 4.49
N ARG A 347 -6.00 -14.70 3.25
CA ARG A 347 -7.10 -15.47 2.69
C ARG A 347 -6.70 -16.92 2.39
N TYR A 348 -5.54 -17.11 1.78
CA TYR A 348 -4.99 -18.43 1.44
C TYR A 348 -4.71 -19.25 2.70
N TYR A 349 -4.01 -18.69 3.69
CA TYR A 349 -3.69 -19.44 4.91
C TYR A 349 -4.87 -19.60 5.86
N ALA A 350 -5.85 -18.69 5.85
CA ALA A 350 -7.12 -18.93 6.55
C ALA A 350 -7.86 -20.14 5.96
N LYS A 351 -7.96 -20.21 4.63
CA LYS A 351 -8.54 -21.37 3.93
C LYS A 351 -7.75 -22.65 4.24
N LYS A 352 -6.42 -22.61 4.08
CA LYS A 352 -5.54 -23.78 4.30
C LYS A 352 -5.62 -24.31 5.73
N THR A 353 -5.66 -23.44 6.74
CA THR A 353 -5.76 -23.84 8.15
C THR A 353 -7.16 -24.35 8.48
N TYR A 354 -8.22 -23.71 7.95
CA TYR A 354 -9.58 -24.19 8.10
C TYR A 354 -9.75 -25.63 7.60
N PHE A 355 -9.36 -25.91 6.36
CA PHE A 355 -9.54 -27.25 5.77
C PHE A 355 -8.61 -28.31 6.39
N LYS A 356 -7.46 -27.90 6.93
CA LYS A 356 -6.51 -28.83 7.58
C LYS A 356 -6.89 -29.15 9.03
N ASP A 357 -7.22 -28.12 9.80
CA ASP A 357 -7.34 -28.19 11.26
C ASP A 357 -8.80 -28.06 11.74
N GLY A 358 -9.75 -27.79 10.84
CA GLY A 358 -11.13 -27.47 11.18
C GLY A 358 -11.29 -26.09 11.83
N GLU A 359 -10.25 -25.27 11.88
CA GLU A 359 -10.30 -23.92 12.42
C GLU A 359 -9.41 -22.92 11.67
N ILE A 360 -9.84 -21.65 11.64
CA ILE A 360 -9.01 -20.55 11.12
C ILE A 360 -8.05 -20.12 12.24
N SER A 361 -6.79 -20.53 12.14
CA SER A 361 -5.78 -20.25 13.17
C SER A 361 -4.39 -20.05 12.57
N PHE A 362 -3.81 -18.87 12.83
CA PHE A 362 -2.47 -18.52 12.36
C PHE A 362 -1.37 -18.83 13.39
N SER A 363 -1.73 -19.25 14.61
CA SER A 363 -0.78 -19.45 15.72
C SER A 363 0.24 -20.56 15.49
N LYS A 364 -0.10 -21.51 14.62
CA LYS A 364 0.78 -22.61 14.20
C LYS A 364 1.69 -22.23 13.04
N ILE A 365 1.46 -21.07 12.41
CA ILE A 365 2.22 -20.62 11.25
C ILE A 365 3.49 -19.92 11.72
N ARG A 366 4.63 -20.38 11.18
CA ARG A 366 5.96 -19.85 11.45
C ARG A 366 6.49 -19.21 10.17
N ILE A 367 6.88 -17.95 10.24
CA ILE A 367 7.36 -17.17 9.10
C ILE A 367 8.83 -16.81 9.33
N ILE A 368 9.67 -17.08 8.33
CA ILE A 368 11.02 -16.53 8.24
C ILE A 368 10.99 -15.48 7.15
N ASP A 369 11.11 -14.20 7.53
CA ASP A 369 10.87 -13.05 6.69
C ASP A 369 12.18 -12.32 6.33
N TYR A 370 12.55 -12.40 5.04
CA TYR A 370 13.66 -11.69 4.43
C TYR A 370 13.19 -10.57 3.48
N SER A 371 11.92 -10.13 3.58
CA SER A 371 11.43 -9.03 2.75
C SER A 371 12.10 -7.69 3.08
N SER A 372 12.18 -6.80 2.10
CA SER A 372 12.72 -5.45 2.27
C SER A 372 11.62 -4.41 2.52
N ASP A 373 10.55 -4.80 3.23
CA ASP A 373 9.39 -3.95 3.51
C ASP A 373 9.44 -3.25 4.88
N TYR A 374 10.60 -3.23 5.54
CA TYR A 374 10.81 -2.65 6.88
C TYR A 374 9.82 -3.20 7.92
N GLY A 375 9.52 -4.49 7.83
CA GLY A 375 8.70 -5.24 8.77
C GLY A 375 7.20 -5.07 8.57
N ASN A 376 6.75 -4.50 7.46
CA ASN A 376 5.31 -4.32 7.19
C ASN A 376 4.59 -5.68 7.18
N PHE A 377 5.11 -6.64 6.43
CA PHE A 377 4.56 -7.99 6.39
C PHE A 377 4.71 -8.73 7.73
N ALA A 378 5.85 -8.60 8.40
CA ALA A 378 6.07 -9.20 9.71
C ALA A 378 5.07 -8.71 10.77
N ARG A 379 4.87 -7.39 10.88
CA ARG A 379 3.86 -6.79 11.80
C ARG A 379 2.46 -7.30 11.49
N PHE A 380 2.10 -7.42 10.21
CA PHE A 380 0.82 -7.99 9.81
C PHE A 380 0.67 -9.45 10.26
N CYS A 381 1.67 -10.30 9.99
CA CYS A 381 1.66 -11.71 10.38
C CYS A 381 1.56 -11.89 11.90
N VAL A 382 2.30 -11.11 12.67
CA VAL A 382 2.21 -11.11 14.14
C VAL A 382 0.80 -10.75 14.59
N ARG A 383 0.18 -9.72 14.00
CA ARG A 383 -1.20 -9.31 14.31
C ARG A 383 -2.22 -10.42 14.01
N LEU A 384 -1.99 -11.23 12.97
CA LEU A 384 -2.80 -12.42 12.69
C LEU A 384 -2.59 -13.53 13.74
N GLY A 385 -1.46 -13.52 14.44
CA GLY A 385 -1.07 -14.50 15.45
C GLY A 385 0.08 -15.41 15.03
N CYS A 386 0.71 -15.19 13.87
CA CYS A 386 1.87 -15.97 13.43
C CYS A 386 3.09 -15.73 14.34
N ARG A 387 4.02 -16.70 14.35
CA ARG A 387 5.37 -16.48 14.89
C ARG A 387 6.29 -16.05 13.75
N VAL A 388 6.99 -14.93 13.91
CA VAL A 388 7.82 -14.34 12.85
C VAL A 388 9.26 -14.18 13.31
N TRP A 389 10.19 -14.69 12.49
CA TRP A 389 11.62 -14.44 12.57
C TRP A 389 12.02 -13.58 11.38
N ARG A 390 12.64 -12.42 11.63
CA ARG A 390 12.94 -11.45 10.58
C ARG A 390 14.42 -11.07 10.56
N LYS A 391 14.97 -10.87 9.36
CA LYS A 391 16.26 -10.20 9.17
C LYS A 391 16.10 -8.69 9.41
N SER A 392 16.76 -8.14 10.41
CA SER A 392 16.59 -6.72 10.80
C SER A 392 17.03 -5.75 9.70
N HIS A 393 16.24 -4.70 9.46
CA HIS A 393 16.56 -3.62 8.51
C HIS A 393 16.96 -2.29 9.20
N GLY A 394 17.44 -2.36 10.46
CA GLY A 394 18.03 -1.22 11.16
C GLY A 394 17.03 -0.32 11.91
N GLN A 395 17.43 0.95 12.12
CA GLN A 395 16.74 1.87 13.04
C GLN A 395 15.31 2.22 12.61
N LEU A 396 15.05 2.40 11.31
CA LEU A 396 13.72 2.73 10.80
C LEU A 396 12.70 1.63 11.13
N GLU A 397 13.07 0.36 10.96
CA GLU A 397 12.18 -0.75 11.31
C GLU A 397 11.85 -0.76 12.81
N GLY A 398 12.86 -0.53 13.66
CA GLY A 398 12.65 -0.39 15.10
C GLY A 398 11.69 0.74 15.48
N GLN A 399 11.78 1.89 14.80
CA GLN A 399 10.85 2.99 14.99
C GLN A 399 9.42 2.66 14.50
N LEU A 400 9.30 2.01 13.34
CA LEU A 400 7.98 1.56 12.84
C LEU A 400 7.34 0.54 13.79
N ASN A 401 8.13 -0.34 14.40
CA ASN A 401 7.64 -1.25 15.42
C ASN A 401 7.11 -0.51 16.64
N ARG A 402 7.81 0.54 17.12
CA ARG A 402 7.29 1.41 18.19
C ARG A 402 5.98 2.10 17.81
N LEU A 403 5.92 2.67 16.60
CA LEU A 403 4.71 3.32 16.08
C LEU A 403 3.48 2.40 16.17
N PHE A 404 3.65 1.11 15.86
CA PHE A 404 2.57 0.12 15.87
C PHE A 404 2.48 -0.75 17.13
N TYR A 405 3.18 -0.39 18.22
CA TYR A 405 3.23 -1.15 19.48
C TYR A 405 3.71 -2.61 19.32
N GLU A 406 4.53 -2.89 18.32
CA GLU A 406 4.99 -4.24 18.02
C GLU A 406 6.34 -4.53 18.68
N ALA A 407 6.35 -5.43 19.65
CA ALA A 407 7.56 -5.86 20.35
C ALA A 407 7.86 -7.36 20.18
N SER A 408 6.97 -8.11 19.54
CA SER A 408 7.03 -9.58 19.50
C SER A 408 7.69 -10.15 18.25
N ILE A 409 8.08 -9.29 17.29
CA ILE A 409 8.91 -9.70 16.16
C ILE A 409 10.26 -10.19 16.70
N CYS A 410 10.54 -11.46 16.44
CA CYS A 410 11.85 -12.03 16.76
C CYS A 410 12.82 -11.67 15.63
N TYR A 411 13.96 -11.11 16.00
CA TYR A 411 15.07 -10.92 15.08
C TYR A 411 15.98 -12.13 15.16
N GLU A 412 16.44 -12.65 14.02
CA GLU A 412 17.34 -13.80 14.01
C GLU A 412 18.54 -13.57 14.95
N PRO A 413 18.71 -14.38 16.01
CA PRO A 413 20.04 -14.68 16.54
C PRO A 413 20.70 -15.71 15.60
N ASP A 414 22.03 -15.79 15.58
CA ASP A 414 22.86 -16.64 14.69
C ASP A 414 22.62 -18.19 14.76
N GLY A 415 21.37 -18.68 14.73
CA GLY A 415 21.01 -20.10 14.86
C GLY A 415 19.50 -20.31 14.74
N GLY A 416 18.98 -20.24 13.51
CA GLY A 416 17.56 -20.19 13.16
C GLY A 416 16.72 -21.44 13.49
N VAL A 417 15.43 -21.20 13.70
CA VAL A 417 14.40 -22.23 13.80
C VAL A 417 14.24 -22.91 12.45
N THR A 418 14.77 -24.12 12.33
CA THR A 418 14.72 -24.95 11.13
C THR A 418 13.77 -26.12 11.38
N ASP A 419 12.46 -25.87 11.27
CA ASP A 419 11.51 -26.98 11.14
C ASP A 419 10.74 -26.87 9.82
N GLY A 420 10.34 -28.03 9.29
CA GLY A 420 9.68 -28.13 7.99
C GLY A 420 8.26 -27.56 7.94
N SER A 421 7.76 -26.97 9.03
CA SER A 421 6.48 -26.28 9.08
C SER A 421 6.59 -24.76 8.87
N SER A 422 7.82 -24.22 8.82
CA SER A 422 8.07 -22.82 8.52
C SER A 422 7.76 -22.46 7.06
N ILE A 423 7.41 -21.20 6.83
CA ILE A 423 7.30 -20.58 5.51
C ILE A 423 8.41 -19.55 5.40
N VAL A 424 9.22 -19.62 4.35
CA VAL A 424 10.26 -18.61 4.07
C VAL A 424 9.72 -17.62 3.05
N VAL A 425 9.81 -16.32 3.37
CA VAL A 425 9.41 -15.23 2.48
C VAL A 425 10.65 -14.46 2.07
N LEU A 426 10.94 -14.48 0.77
CA LEU A 426 12.08 -13.77 0.18
C LEU A 426 11.56 -12.67 -0.73
N GLU A 427 12.23 -11.51 -0.74
CA GLU A 427 12.03 -10.49 -1.76
C GLU A 427 13.36 -10.25 -2.47
N SER A 428 13.43 -10.60 -3.76
CA SER A 428 14.57 -10.25 -4.61
C SER A 428 14.08 -9.23 -5.62
N ALA A 429 14.26 -7.95 -5.30
CA ALA A 429 13.94 -6.84 -6.20
C ALA A 429 15.00 -6.69 -7.33
N GLY A 430 15.52 -7.81 -7.85
CA GLY A 430 16.47 -7.85 -8.97
C GLY A 430 17.91 -7.47 -8.65
N GLN A 431 18.30 -7.34 -7.37
CA GLN A 431 19.66 -6.96 -6.97
C GLN A 431 20.56 -8.14 -6.56
N GLU A 432 19.98 -9.20 -6.01
CA GLU A 432 20.71 -10.42 -5.63
C GLU A 432 19.86 -11.65 -5.96
N GLU A 433 20.47 -12.72 -6.45
CA GLU A 433 19.78 -14.01 -6.61
C GLU A 433 19.32 -14.50 -5.22
N PRO A 434 18.08 -15.01 -5.05
CA PRO A 434 17.54 -15.40 -3.74
C PRO A 434 18.45 -16.34 -2.92
N GLU A 435 19.26 -17.15 -3.61
CA GLU A 435 20.19 -18.11 -3.02
C GLU A 435 21.46 -17.48 -2.44
N GLN A 436 21.80 -16.27 -2.88
CA GLN A 436 22.97 -15.53 -2.41
C GLN A 436 22.70 -14.80 -1.10
N MET A 437 21.44 -14.76 -0.65
CA MET A 437 21.07 -14.14 0.61
C MET A 437 21.58 -14.97 1.80
N ASP A 438 22.32 -14.32 2.70
CA ASP A 438 22.84 -14.95 3.91
C ASP A 438 21.77 -15.71 4.67
N GLY A 439 22.05 -16.98 4.98
CA GLY A 439 21.16 -17.87 5.74
C GLY A 439 20.21 -18.71 4.90
N VAL A 440 19.88 -18.31 3.67
CA VAL A 440 18.91 -19.02 2.81
C VAL A 440 19.36 -20.44 2.48
N GLN A 441 20.66 -20.65 2.23
CA GLN A 441 21.17 -21.96 1.86
C GLN A 441 20.90 -23.05 2.91
N ARG A 442 20.94 -22.68 4.20
CA ARG A 442 20.63 -23.61 5.30
C ARG A 442 19.15 -23.97 5.36
N LEU A 443 18.28 -23.05 4.93
CA LEU A 443 16.82 -23.21 4.98
C LEU A 443 16.31 -24.08 3.82
N LEU A 444 17.01 -24.07 2.68
CA LEU A 444 16.64 -24.81 1.47
C LEU A 444 16.43 -26.30 1.72
N GLU A 445 17.20 -26.90 2.62
CA GLU A 445 17.12 -28.33 2.94
C GLU A 445 15.98 -28.64 3.93
N SER A 446 15.65 -27.71 4.83
CA SER A 446 14.73 -27.93 5.94
C SER A 446 13.30 -27.43 5.73
N VAL A 447 13.08 -26.47 4.82
CA VAL A 447 11.79 -25.79 4.66
C VAL A 447 11.03 -26.27 3.42
N ASN A 448 9.74 -26.57 3.60
CA ASN A 448 8.88 -27.09 2.54
C ASN A 448 8.08 -26.03 1.78
N THR A 449 7.90 -24.84 2.34
CA THR A 449 7.07 -23.77 1.73
C THR A 449 7.86 -22.48 1.60
N TRP A 450 7.86 -21.93 0.39
CA TRP A 450 8.59 -20.72 0.05
C TRP A 450 7.67 -19.74 -0.66
N ILE A 451 7.84 -18.45 -0.35
CA ILE A 451 7.20 -17.36 -1.06
C ILE A 451 8.30 -16.49 -1.64
N LEU A 452 8.41 -16.47 -2.97
CA LEU A 452 9.31 -15.55 -3.67
C LEU A 452 8.51 -14.33 -4.09
N ARG A 453 8.82 -13.16 -3.54
CA ARG A 453 8.13 -11.90 -3.80
C ARG A 453 8.84 -11.12 -4.89
N TYR A 454 8.05 -10.68 -5.87
CA TYR A 454 8.45 -9.75 -6.91
C TYR A 454 9.76 -10.09 -7.64
N VAL A 455 9.89 -11.33 -8.07
CA VAL A 455 11.00 -11.79 -8.90
C VAL A 455 10.68 -11.64 -10.39
N GLU A 456 11.70 -11.57 -11.23
CA GLU A 456 11.53 -11.57 -12.68
C GLU A 456 10.92 -12.88 -13.20
N CYS A 457 10.35 -12.83 -14.40
CA CYS A 457 9.78 -13.99 -15.07
C CYS A 457 10.84 -15.09 -15.28
N GLY A 458 10.50 -16.35 -14.98
CA GLY A 458 11.43 -17.47 -15.08
C GLY A 458 12.32 -17.68 -13.84
N THR A 459 12.46 -16.67 -12.96
CA THR A 459 13.32 -16.80 -11.76
C THR A 459 12.75 -17.80 -10.77
N ALA A 460 11.43 -17.78 -10.56
CA ALA A 460 10.77 -18.73 -9.66
C ALA A 460 10.88 -20.17 -10.17
N GLU A 461 10.74 -20.40 -11.48
CA GLU A 461 10.87 -21.71 -12.10
C GLU A 461 12.31 -22.24 -12.00
N ARG A 462 13.33 -21.39 -12.24
CA ARG A 462 14.74 -21.76 -12.08
C ARG A 462 15.05 -22.11 -10.62
N PHE A 463 14.61 -21.28 -9.68
CA PHE A 463 14.77 -21.53 -8.25
C PHE A 463 14.08 -22.84 -7.84
N ALA A 464 12.85 -23.06 -8.29
CA ALA A 464 12.09 -24.27 -7.99
C ALA A 464 12.77 -25.53 -8.54
N ALA A 465 13.21 -25.50 -9.79
CA ALA A 465 13.91 -26.62 -10.43
C ALA A 465 15.22 -26.98 -9.73
N LYS A 466 15.98 -25.97 -9.27
CA LYS A 466 17.27 -26.18 -8.59
C LYS A 466 17.13 -26.80 -7.20
N HIS A 467 16.03 -26.50 -6.49
CA HIS A 467 15.84 -26.91 -5.09
C HIS A 467 14.74 -27.96 -4.88
N SER A 468 14.35 -28.67 -5.93
CA SER A 468 13.30 -29.71 -5.89
C SER A 468 11.97 -29.19 -5.32
N LEU A 469 11.61 -27.95 -5.70
CA LEU A 469 10.32 -27.35 -5.42
C LEU A 469 9.48 -27.33 -6.70
N ARG A 470 8.17 -27.14 -6.55
CA ARG A 470 7.24 -26.82 -7.64
C ARG A 470 6.65 -25.42 -7.44
N VAL A 471 6.38 -24.73 -8.53
CA VAL A 471 5.57 -23.50 -8.50
C VAL A 471 4.12 -23.90 -8.27
N ALA A 472 3.62 -23.68 -7.05
CA ALA A 472 2.26 -24.07 -6.66
C ALA A 472 1.23 -23.01 -7.07
N ALA A 473 1.59 -21.72 -7.02
CA ALA A 473 0.72 -20.63 -7.45
C ALA A 473 1.52 -19.36 -7.81
N GLU A 474 0.99 -18.59 -8.78
CA GLU A 474 1.31 -17.17 -8.94
C GLU A 474 0.40 -16.35 -8.02
N ILE A 475 0.98 -15.45 -7.22
CA ILE A 475 0.28 -14.72 -6.14
C ILE A 475 -0.20 -13.35 -6.63
N ASN A 476 0.73 -12.52 -7.12
CA ASN A 476 0.46 -11.18 -7.62
C ASN A 476 1.58 -10.73 -8.58
N GLN A 477 1.39 -9.59 -9.22
CA GLN A 477 2.39 -8.96 -10.08
C GLN A 477 2.44 -7.45 -9.88
N LYS A 478 3.60 -6.84 -10.15
CA LYS A 478 3.80 -5.39 -10.18
C LYS A 478 4.70 -4.99 -11.34
N TYR A 479 4.57 -3.75 -11.79
CA TYR A 479 5.53 -3.14 -12.70
C TYR A 479 6.56 -2.35 -11.90
N TRP A 480 7.84 -2.62 -12.11
CA TRP A 480 8.94 -1.99 -11.40
C TRP A 480 10.13 -1.78 -12.34
N GLN A 481 10.62 -0.54 -12.43
CA GLN A 481 11.83 -0.18 -13.18
C GLN A 481 11.91 -0.71 -14.63
N GLY A 482 10.78 -0.80 -15.33
CA GLY A 482 10.76 -1.30 -16.71
C GLY A 482 10.33 -2.77 -16.86
N SER A 483 10.24 -3.51 -15.74
CA SER A 483 10.00 -4.95 -15.73
C SER A 483 8.69 -5.29 -15.01
N ILE A 484 8.07 -6.40 -15.42
CA ILE A 484 6.98 -7.02 -14.66
C ILE A 484 7.62 -8.01 -13.69
N LEU A 485 7.41 -7.76 -12.41
CA LEU A 485 7.83 -8.61 -11.32
C LEU A 485 6.62 -9.38 -10.79
N LYS A 486 6.81 -10.63 -10.41
CA LYS A 486 5.75 -11.53 -9.96
C LYS A 486 6.11 -12.18 -8.62
N SER A 487 5.09 -12.45 -7.81
CA SER A 487 5.27 -13.22 -6.58
C SER A 487 4.72 -14.63 -6.75
N TYR A 488 5.37 -15.63 -6.16
CA TYR A 488 5.03 -17.03 -6.31
C TYR A 488 5.06 -17.78 -4.99
N LEU A 489 4.13 -18.72 -4.84
CA LEU A 489 4.17 -19.76 -3.82
C LEU A 489 4.86 -20.99 -4.41
N LEU A 490 5.92 -21.45 -3.74
CA LEU A 490 6.62 -22.68 -4.07
C LEU A 490 6.46 -23.68 -2.93
N GLU A 491 6.27 -24.94 -3.27
CA GLU A 491 6.17 -26.04 -2.30
C GLU A 491 7.11 -27.16 -2.70
N ARG A 492 7.68 -27.87 -1.72
CA ARG A 492 8.48 -29.06 -2.01
C ARG A 492 7.58 -30.14 -2.60
N CYS A 493 8.06 -30.83 -3.63
CA CYS A 493 7.38 -32.02 -4.14
C CYS A 493 7.40 -33.08 -3.03
N CYS A 494 6.25 -33.42 -2.46
CA CYS A 494 6.16 -34.61 -1.63
C CYS A 494 6.43 -35.81 -2.54
N ASP A 495 7.48 -36.58 -2.27
CA ASP A 495 7.76 -37.82 -2.99
C ASP A 495 6.60 -38.80 -2.72
N GLY A 496 5.65 -38.84 -3.66
CA GLY A 496 4.60 -39.84 -3.85
C GLY A 496 4.09 -40.58 -2.60
N THR A 497 3.12 -40.00 -1.89
CA THR A 497 2.14 -40.78 -1.10
C THR A 497 0.69 -40.26 -1.16
N ASP A 498 0.38 -39.26 -1.99
CA ASP A 498 -1.02 -38.90 -2.26
C ASP A 498 -1.37 -39.45 -3.65
N GLY A 499 -1.80 -40.72 -3.65
CA GLY A 499 -2.43 -41.35 -4.80
C GLY A 499 -3.86 -40.83 -4.98
N GLU A 500 -4.19 -40.56 -6.25
CA GLU A 500 -5.53 -40.40 -6.88
C GLU A 500 -6.63 -39.63 -6.13
#